data_AF-A0A3L7WIK2-F1
#
_entry.id   AF-A0A3L7WIK2-F1
#
_cell.length_a   1.000
_cell.length_b   1.000
_cell.length_c   1.000
_cell.angle_alpha   90.00
_cell.angle_beta   90.00
_cell.angle_gamma   90.00
#
_symmetry.space_group_name_H-M   'P 1'
#
loop_
_entity.id
_entity.type
_entity.pdbx_description
1 polymer ?
#
loop_
_entity_poly.entity_id
_entity_poly.type
_entity_poly.pdbx_seq_one_letter_code
_entity_poly.pdbx_strand_id
1 'polypeptide(L)'
;MANFTPYSQANTSADRAYGCCFLGIIVAVFAAAWYALKYAFRAAFWLMKYVFIAMYYAFAAPFLLFEILWRQGGLWRPVLVVSAGLMFLVALVLVLTAPSRPAKPAVVTTATVPAPPTAVATESPVPATPTATESAVPTATETRTPRATPVAIVDAPSPTSIPPEEPTATVATAVAPEPPSGDERVAAFVSSVTDGDTVRLNYEGTVQSIRMIGVDTPETRDPRKPVQCYGAEASRFTKEILLKQNVTISFDETQGIRDKYDRLLVYIWLPDGRLFNQLLISEGYAFEYTYNDPYTYQAEFIAAENDARTAQRGLWAPTSCNGVASPVTPTP
;
A
#
# COMPACT_ATOMS: atom_id res chain seq x y z
N MET A 1 -24.59 -87.63 -1.96
CA MET A 1 -23.16 -87.26 -2.09
C MET A 1 -23.03 -86.45 -3.37
N ALA A 2 -23.05 -85.12 -3.26
CA ALA A 2 -22.83 -84.21 -4.38
C ALA A 2 -21.55 -83.43 -4.08
N ASN A 3 -20.54 -83.60 -4.94
CA ASN A 3 -19.21 -83.04 -4.77
C ASN A 3 -19.23 -81.54 -5.13
N PHE A 4 -18.90 -80.70 -4.16
CA PHE A 4 -18.54 -79.30 -4.38
C PHE A 4 -17.07 -79.23 -4.80
N THR A 5 -16.81 -78.76 -6.01
CA THR A 5 -15.48 -78.27 -6.42
C THR A 5 -15.33 -76.80 -6.01
N PRO A 6 -14.21 -76.40 -5.39
CA PRO A 6 -13.98 -75.01 -5.08
C PRO A 6 -13.51 -74.25 -6.33
N TYR A 7 -14.17 -73.13 -6.61
CA TYR A 7 -13.80 -72.16 -7.64
C TYR A 7 -12.47 -71.48 -7.24
N SER A 8 -11.47 -71.63 -8.10
CA SER A 8 -10.13 -71.07 -7.97
C SER A 8 -10.17 -69.53 -7.97
N GLN A 9 -9.99 -68.92 -6.80
CA GLN A 9 -9.60 -67.52 -6.64
C GLN A 9 -8.13 -67.34 -7.02
N ALA A 10 -7.85 -67.25 -8.32
CA ALA A 10 -6.54 -66.87 -8.83
C ALA A 10 -6.75 -65.83 -9.93
N ASN A 11 -6.81 -64.55 -9.53
CA ASN A 11 -6.48 -63.37 -10.35
C ASN A 11 -6.90 -62.10 -9.59
N THR A 12 -6.00 -61.47 -8.83
CA THR A 12 -6.18 -60.05 -8.41
C THR A 12 -4.88 -59.29 -8.03
N SER A 13 -3.68 -59.86 -8.20
CA SER A 13 -2.44 -59.10 -7.94
C SER A 13 -1.90 -58.37 -9.19
N ALA A 14 -1.96 -59.01 -10.37
CA ALA A 14 -1.44 -58.43 -11.60
C ALA A 14 -2.29 -57.25 -12.11
N ASP A 15 -3.61 -57.35 -12.12
CA ASP A 15 -4.50 -56.31 -12.63
C ASP A 15 -4.47 -54.99 -11.82
N ARG A 16 -4.16 -55.07 -10.51
CA ARG A 16 -3.97 -53.88 -9.67
C ARG A 16 -2.67 -53.14 -9.98
N ALA A 17 -1.62 -53.86 -10.37
CA ALA A 17 -0.34 -53.24 -10.73
C ALA A 17 -0.43 -52.50 -12.08
N TYR A 18 -1.12 -53.06 -13.07
CA TYR A 18 -1.31 -52.40 -14.37
C TYR A 18 -2.20 -51.16 -14.29
N GLY A 19 -3.24 -51.16 -13.45
CA GLY A 19 -4.11 -50.01 -13.22
C GLY A 19 -3.38 -48.80 -12.61
N CYS A 20 -2.50 -49.03 -11.63
CA CYS A 20 -1.71 -47.95 -11.02
C CYS A 20 -0.68 -47.34 -11.98
N CYS A 21 0.00 -48.16 -12.81
CA CYS A 21 0.95 -47.66 -13.80
C CYS A 21 0.27 -46.84 -14.90
N PHE A 22 -0.90 -47.27 -15.38
CA PHE A 22 -1.63 -46.57 -16.44
C PHE A 22 -2.17 -45.20 -15.96
N LEU A 23 -2.70 -45.13 -14.74
CA LEU A 23 -3.16 -43.87 -14.15
C LEU A 23 -2.00 -42.89 -13.92
N GLY A 24 -0.83 -43.38 -13.49
CA GLY A 24 0.37 -42.56 -13.31
C GLY A 24 0.86 -41.93 -14.62
N ILE A 25 0.82 -42.67 -15.73
CA ILE A 25 1.20 -42.15 -17.06
C ILE A 25 0.22 -41.07 -17.52
N ILE A 26 -1.09 -41.28 -17.32
CA ILE A 26 -2.11 -40.30 -17.69
C ILE A 26 -1.90 -38.98 -16.92
N VAL A 27 -1.71 -39.03 -15.60
CA VAL A 27 -1.47 -37.84 -14.77
C VAL A 27 -0.20 -37.10 -15.21
N ALA A 28 0.89 -37.82 -15.52
CA ALA A 28 2.13 -37.22 -16.00
C ALA A 28 1.97 -36.51 -17.34
N VAL A 29 1.21 -37.11 -18.28
CA VAL A 29 0.93 -36.49 -19.59
C VAL A 29 0.08 -35.24 -19.44
N PHE A 30 -0.95 -35.27 -18.59
CA PHE A 30 -1.77 -34.08 -18.31
C PHE A 30 -0.98 -32.98 -17.61
N ALA A 31 -0.11 -33.32 -16.66
CA ALA A 31 0.76 -32.34 -16.00
C ALA A 31 1.74 -31.69 -16.98
N ALA A 32 2.36 -32.47 -17.87
CA ALA A 32 3.26 -31.95 -18.89
C ALA A 32 2.54 -31.06 -19.91
N ALA A 33 1.34 -31.46 -20.36
CA ALA A 33 0.52 -30.67 -21.26
C ALA A 33 0.05 -29.35 -20.62
N TRP A 34 -0.38 -29.41 -19.35
CA TRP A 34 -0.76 -28.23 -18.56
C TRP A 34 0.43 -27.28 -18.36
N TYR A 35 1.61 -27.82 -18.08
CA TYR A 35 2.83 -27.03 -17.93
C TYR A 35 3.24 -26.35 -19.23
N ALA A 36 3.22 -27.07 -20.35
CA ALA A 36 3.49 -26.51 -21.68
C ALA A 36 2.51 -25.40 -22.04
N LEU A 37 1.23 -25.55 -21.70
CA LEU A 37 0.21 -24.54 -21.93
C LEU A 37 0.45 -23.29 -21.07
N LYS A 38 0.72 -23.44 -19.77
CA LYS A 38 1.09 -22.33 -18.88
C LYS A 38 2.33 -21.58 -19.39
N TYR A 39 3.35 -22.31 -19.85
CA TYR A 39 4.57 -21.71 -20.37
C TYR A 39 4.31 -20.93 -21.67
N ALA A 40 3.47 -21.48 -22.57
CA ALA A 40 3.06 -20.79 -23.78
C ALA A 40 2.29 -19.49 -23.49
N PHE A 41 1.36 -19.51 -22.51
CA PHE A 41 0.67 -18.29 -22.06
C PHE A 41 1.61 -17.26 -21.44
N ARG A 42 2.56 -17.69 -20.59
CA ARG A 42 3.58 -16.79 -20.03
C ARG A 42 4.45 -16.18 -21.12
N ALA A 43 4.93 -16.98 -22.08
CA ALA A 43 5.73 -16.49 -23.19
C ALA A 43 4.95 -15.50 -24.07
N ALA A 44 3.67 -15.77 -24.35
CA ALA A 44 2.79 -14.86 -25.08
C ALA A 44 2.56 -13.55 -24.32
N PHE A 45 2.36 -13.60 -23.00
CA PHE A 45 2.21 -12.42 -22.16
C PHE A 45 3.48 -11.57 -22.11
N TRP A 46 4.65 -12.20 -21.98
CA TRP A 46 5.93 -11.52 -22.05
C TRP A 46 6.16 -10.88 -23.43
N LEU A 47 5.87 -11.60 -24.51
CA LEU A 47 5.96 -11.05 -25.87
C LEU A 47 5.05 -9.83 -26.03
N MET A 48 3.80 -9.92 -25.56
CA MET A 48 2.85 -8.82 -25.60
C MET A 48 3.36 -7.61 -24.80
N LYS A 49 3.91 -7.82 -23.60
CA LYS A 49 4.53 -6.76 -22.79
C LYS A 49 5.69 -6.09 -23.53
N TYR A 50 6.56 -6.85 -24.18
CA TYR A 50 7.66 -6.30 -24.98
C TYR A 50 7.16 -5.53 -26.21
N VAL A 51 6.09 -5.98 -26.87
CA VAL A 51 5.45 -5.24 -27.97
C VAL A 51 4.89 -3.91 -27.48
N PHE A 52 4.21 -3.88 -26.32
CA PHE A 52 3.72 -2.62 -25.72
C PHE A 52 4.84 -1.67 -25.33
N ILE A 53 5.93 -2.19 -24.77
CA ILE A 53 7.12 -1.39 -24.45
C ILE A 53 7.75 -0.82 -25.73
N ALA A 54 7.94 -1.65 -26.77
CA ALA A 54 8.48 -1.21 -28.05
C ALA A 54 7.58 -0.14 -28.71
N MET A 55 6.26 -0.33 -28.67
CA MET A 55 5.29 0.64 -29.16
C MET A 55 5.36 1.95 -28.36
N TYR A 56 5.42 1.87 -27.03
CA TYR A 56 5.60 3.05 -26.18
C TYR A 56 6.85 3.83 -26.56
N TYR A 57 8.01 3.18 -26.71
CA TYR A 57 9.23 3.88 -27.13
C TYR A 57 9.15 4.41 -28.57
N ALA A 58 8.47 3.72 -29.49
CA ALA A 58 8.29 4.19 -30.87
C ALA A 58 7.45 5.49 -30.94
N PHE A 59 6.49 5.69 -30.02
CA PHE A 59 5.59 6.86 -30.04
C PHE A 59 5.94 7.93 -28.99
N ALA A 60 6.30 7.52 -27.78
CA ALA A 60 6.60 8.43 -26.67
C ALA A 60 8.03 8.98 -26.72
N ALA A 61 9.01 8.21 -27.21
CA ALA A 61 10.39 8.70 -27.28
C ALA A 61 10.57 9.88 -28.25
N PRO A 62 9.95 9.91 -29.46
CA PRO A 62 9.96 11.09 -30.32
C PRO A 62 9.30 12.30 -29.66
N PHE A 63 8.21 12.10 -28.91
CA PHE A 63 7.51 13.18 -28.20
C PHE A 63 8.32 13.73 -27.04
N LEU A 64 8.94 12.87 -26.22
CA LEU A 64 9.84 13.26 -25.14
C LEU A 64 11.12 13.91 -25.66
N LEU A 65 11.68 13.41 -26.75
CA LEU A 65 12.84 14.03 -27.41
C LEU A 65 12.46 15.39 -27.99
N PHE A 66 11.28 15.52 -28.60
CA PHE A 66 10.74 16.80 -29.05
C PHE A 66 10.56 17.78 -27.89
N GLU A 67 9.94 17.36 -26.78
CA GLU A 67 9.80 18.19 -25.58
C GLU A 67 11.15 18.59 -24.99
N ILE A 68 12.11 17.67 -24.89
CA ILE A 68 13.45 17.98 -24.39
C ILE A 68 14.16 18.96 -25.34
N LEU A 69 14.10 18.75 -26.66
CA LEU A 69 14.69 19.66 -27.65
C LEU A 69 13.99 21.02 -27.67
N TRP A 70 12.67 21.06 -27.49
CA TRP A 70 11.86 22.27 -27.35
C TRP A 70 12.21 23.05 -26.07
N ARG A 71 12.43 22.32 -24.97
CA ARG A 71 12.77 22.88 -23.65
C ARG A 71 14.23 23.31 -23.55
N GLN A 72 15.13 22.67 -24.30
CA GLN A 72 16.55 23.05 -24.46
C GLN A 72 16.76 24.12 -25.54
N GLY A 73 15.77 24.39 -26.40
CA GLY A 73 15.83 25.35 -27.51
C GLY A 73 15.72 26.81 -27.08
N GLY A 74 16.76 27.35 -26.42
CA GLY A 74 16.84 28.71 -25.90
C GLY A 74 16.79 29.86 -26.93
N LEU A 75 16.76 29.58 -28.24
CA LEU A 75 16.81 30.63 -29.28
C LEU A 75 15.45 30.97 -29.92
N TRP A 76 14.46 30.07 -29.90
CA TRP A 76 13.19 30.27 -30.62
C TRP A 76 12.12 30.98 -29.79
N ARG A 77 12.16 30.80 -28.46
CA ARG A 77 11.28 31.51 -27.52
C ARG A 77 11.40 33.04 -27.62
N PRO A 78 12.59 33.65 -27.61
CA PRO A 78 12.69 35.11 -27.79
C PRO A 78 12.24 35.56 -29.18
N VAL A 79 12.50 34.78 -30.24
CA VAL A 79 12.07 35.13 -31.61
C VAL A 79 10.53 35.15 -31.73
N LEU A 80 9.83 34.18 -31.14
CA LEU A 80 8.36 34.15 -31.13
C LEU A 80 7.76 35.27 -30.28
N VAL A 81 8.37 35.61 -29.14
CA VAL A 81 7.90 36.70 -28.29
C VAL A 81 8.09 38.05 -28.99
N VAL A 82 9.24 38.26 -29.65
CA VAL A 82 9.51 39.49 -30.41
C VAL A 82 8.59 39.60 -31.64
N SER A 83 8.33 38.51 -32.36
CA SER A 83 7.41 38.54 -33.51
C SER A 83 5.96 38.78 -33.10
N ALA A 84 5.49 38.16 -32.01
CA ALA A 84 4.16 38.42 -31.45
C ALA A 84 4.03 39.87 -30.94
N GLY A 85 5.06 40.40 -30.29
CA GLY A 85 5.11 41.81 -29.85
C GLY A 85 5.06 42.78 -31.03
N LEU A 86 5.79 42.50 -32.10
CA LEU A 86 5.78 43.32 -33.33
C LEU A 86 4.39 43.29 -33.99
N MET A 87 3.77 42.13 -34.09
CA MET A 87 2.41 41.95 -34.60
C MET A 87 1.38 42.74 -33.79
N PHE A 88 1.51 42.74 -32.46
CA PHE A 88 0.62 43.49 -31.57
C PHE A 88 0.80 45.00 -31.74
N LEU A 89 2.04 45.49 -31.86
CA LEU A 89 2.33 46.90 -32.13
C LEU A 89 1.74 47.37 -33.46
N VAL A 90 1.87 46.56 -34.52
CA VAL A 90 1.26 46.87 -35.82
C VAL A 90 -0.26 46.94 -35.72
N ALA A 91 -0.89 45.98 -35.02
CA ALA A 91 -2.34 46.00 -34.80
C ALA A 91 -2.78 47.24 -34.00
N LEU A 92 -2.01 47.62 -32.96
CA LEU A 92 -2.31 48.80 -32.15
C LEU A 92 -2.21 50.09 -32.97
N VAL A 93 -1.18 50.24 -33.80
CA VAL A 93 -1.03 51.39 -34.70
C VAL A 93 -2.20 51.45 -35.69
N LEU A 94 -2.63 50.31 -36.25
CA LEU A 94 -3.80 50.26 -37.13
C LEU A 94 -5.10 50.68 -36.42
N VAL A 95 -5.30 50.29 -35.16
CA VAL A 95 -6.47 50.71 -34.37
C VAL A 95 -6.42 52.21 -34.06
N LEU A 96 -5.25 52.74 -33.69
CA LEU A 96 -5.08 54.15 -33.35
C LEU A 96 -5.18 55.08 -34.57
N THR A 97 -4.81 54.58 -35.76
CA THR A 97 -4.89 55.34 -37.02
C THR A 97 -6.21 55.13 -37.76
N ALA A 98 -7.10 54.25 -37.26
CA ALA A 98 -8.37 53.99 -37.90
C ALA A 98 -9.29 55.23 -37.81
N PRO A 99 -9.84 55.72 -38.94
CA PRO A 99 -10.75 56.87 -38.92
C PRO A 99 -12.02 56.53 -38.12
N SER A 100 -12.39 57.43 -37.21
CA SER A 100 -13.57 57.28 -36.36
C SER A 100 -14.84 57.16 -37.21
N ARG A 101 -15.60 56.07 -37.02
CA ARG A 101 -16.87 55.83 -37.71
C ARG A 101 -17.86 56.96 -37.39
N PRO A 102 -18.64 57.45 -38.36
CA PRO A 102 -19.67 58.45 -38.09
C PRO A 102 -20.72 57.90 -37.13
N ALA A 103 -21.13 58.72 -36.17
CA ALA A 103 -22.06 58.36 -35.11
C ALA A 103 -23.43 57.96 -35.69
N LYS A 104 -23.95 56.81 -35.24
CA LYS A 104 -25.28 56.30 -35.59
C LYS A 104 -26.34 57.09 -34.80
N PRO A 105 -27.46 57.52 -35.41
CA PRO A 105 -28.48 58.30 -34.71
C PRO A 105 -29.15 57.47 -33.61
N ALA A 106 -29.38 58.13 -32.48
CA ALA A 106 -29.97 57.54 -31.29
C ALA A 106 -31.45 57.20 -31.52
N VAL A 107 -31.81 55.93 -31.33
CA VAL A 107 -33.21 55.48 -31.27
C VAL A 107 -33.66 55.59 -29.81
N VAL A 108 -34.67 56.42 -29.58
CA VAL A 108 -35.34 56.59 -28.29
C VAL A 108 -36.21 55.35 -28.04
N THR A 109 -35.91 54.59 -26.99
CA THR A 109 -36.77 53.51 -26.51
C THR A 109 -37.43 53.95 -25.21
N THR A 110 -38.74 54.16 -25.26
CA THR A 110 -39.61 54.48 -24.14
C THR A 110 -39.75 53.27 -23.22
N ALA A 111 -39.52 53.45 -21.92
CA ALA A 111 -39.63 52.39 -20.91
C ALA A 111 -41.10 52.21 -20.47
N THR A 112 -41.61 50.98 -20.55
CA THR A 112 -42.92 50.55 -20.04
C THR A 112 -42.76 50.03 -18.61
N VAL A 113 -43.54 50.58 -17.69
CA VAL A 113 -43.62 50.23 -16.25
C VAL A 113 -44.56 49.03 -16.04
N PRO A 114 -44.17 47.96 -15.31
CA PRO A 114 -45.12 46.98 -14.79
C PRO A 114 -45.48 47.22 -13.31
N ALA A 115 -46.71 46.84 -12.98
CA ALA A 115 -47.48 47.10 -11.76
C ALA A 115 -46.97 46.41 -10.47
N PRO A 116 -47.38 46.88 -9.27
CA PRO A 116 -46.92 46.35 -7.99
C PRO A 116 -47.69 45.09 -7.55
N PRO A 117 -47.05 44.10 -6.90
CA PRO A 117 -47.75 43.00 -6.25
C PRO A 117 -48.17 43.32 -4.80
N THR A 118 -49.32 42.74 -4.49
CA THR A 118 -50.17 42.78 -3.30
C THR A 118 -49.51 42.37 -1.99
N ALA A 119 -49.92 43.03 -0.91
CA ALA A 119 -49.55 42.76 0.48
C ALA A 119 -49.96 41.36 0.96
N VAL A 120 -49.07 40.71 1.73
CA VAL A 120 -49.37 39.54 2.56
C VAL A 120 -48.77 39.76 3.96
N ALA A 121 -49.51 39.28 4.94
CA ALA A 121 -49.54 39.65 6.34
C ALA A 121 -48.27 39.37 7.14
N THR A 122 -48.06 40.27 8.10
CA THR A 122 -47.12 40.24 9.23
C THR A 122 -47.50 39.14 10.23
N GLU A 123 -46.55 38.26 10.57
CA GLU A 123 -46.63 37.42 11.76
C GLU A 123 -45.41 37.73 12.66
N SER A 124 -45.70 38.26 13.85
CA SER A 124 -44.74 38.60 14.90
C SER A 124 -44.29 37.35 15.67
N PRO A 125 -43.02 37.23 16.07
CA PRO A 125 -42.64 36.37 17.18
C PRO A 125 -42.56 37.14 18.50
N VAL A 126 -43.18 36.54 19.51
CA VAL A 126 -43.21 36.92 20.94
C VAL A 126 -41.82 36.77 21.57
N PRO A 127 -41.41 37.65 22.52
CA PRO A 127 -40.16 37.47 23.26
C PRO A 127 -40.41 36.70 24.57
N ALA A 128 -39.53 35.76 24.91
CA ALA A 128 -39.43 35.19 26.26
C ALA A 128 -38.01 35.40 26.81
N THR A 129 -37.97 36.14 27.91
CA THR A 129 -36.86 36.54 28.77
C THR A 129 -36.16 35.33 29.45
N PRO A 130 -34.85 35.44 29.78
CA PRO A 130 -34.07 34.40 30.47
C PRO A 130 -34.23 34.45 32.00
N THR A 131 -33.80 33.41 32.74
CA THR A 131 -33.09 33.49 34.06
C THR A 131 -33.00 32.11 34.77
N ALA A 132 -31.89 31.95 35.51
CA ALA A 132 -31.53 30.99 36.58
C ALA A 132 -30.92 29.65 36.12
N THR A 133 -29.62 29.39 36.31
CA THR A 133 -28.81 29.22 37.56
C THR A 133 -29.05 27.87 38.23
N GLU A 134 -27.96 27.13 38.45
CA GLU A 134 -27.65 26.21 39.59
C GLU A 134 -26.82 25.00 39.09
N SER A 135 -25.48 25.03 39.14
CA SER A 135 -24.60 24.66 40.26
C SER A 135 -24.91 23.30 40.91
N ALA A 136 -24.12 22.27 40.59
CA ALA A 136 -23.66 21.30 41.59
C ALA A 136 -22.48 20.46 41.07
N VAL A 137 -21.45 20.39 41.92
CA VAL A 137 -20.17 19.67 41.87
C VAL A 137 -20.31 18.39 42.73
N PRO A 138 -19.58 17.28 42.45
CA PRO A 138 -18.38 16.91 43.24
C PRO A 138 -17.26 16.37 42.33
N THR A 139 -15.97 16.71 42.42
CA THR A 139 -14.97 16.63 43.51
C THR A 139 -14.94 15.30 44.25
N ALA A 140 -14.05 14.41 43.81
CA ALA A 140 -13.37 13.47 44.70
C ALA A 140 -11.91 13.30 44.25
N THR A 141 -11.02 13.54 45.21
CA THR A 141 -9.57 13.54 45.16
C THR A 141 -9.06 12.31 45.90
N GLU A 142 -8.06 11.59 45.37
CA GLU A 142 -7.06 10.78 46.10
C GLU A 142 -6.08 10.25 45.03
N THR A 143 -4.82 10.68 44.89
CA THR A 143 -3.64 10.70 45.77
C THR A 143 -3.37 9.41 46.55
N ARG A 144 -2.60 8.49 45.94
CA ARG A 144 -1.43 7.88 46.62
C ARG A 144 -0.52 7.07 45.68
N THR A 145 0.78 7.33 45.82
CA THR A 145 1.92 6.52 45.37
C THR A 145 2.90 6.48 46.56
N PRO A 146 3.99 5.70 46.59
CA PRO A 146 4.18 4.25 46.41
C PRO A 146 4.66 3.56 47.73
N ARG A 147 4.75 2.22 47.75
CA ARG A 147 5.66 1.53 48.70
C ARG A 147 6.23 0.25 48.10
N ALA A 148 7.55 0.21 48.09
CA ALA A 148 8.40 -0.90 47.72
C ALA A 148 8.38 -2.04 48.76
N THR A 149 8.65 -3.25 48.28
CA THR A 149 9.40 -4.26 49.02
C THR A 149 10.20 -5.12 48.05
N PRO A 150 11.50 -5.35 48.29
CA PRO A 150 12.33 -6.30 47.54
C PRO A 150 12.28 -7.68 48.22
N VAL A 151 12.18 -8.76 47.44
CA VAL A 151 12.30 -10.13 47.98
C VAL A 151 13.30 -10.94 47.14
N ALA A 152 14.40 -11.23 47.82
CA ALA A 152 15.26 -12.41 47.81
C ALA A 152 15.66 -13.09 46.48
N ILE A 153 16.96 -12.93 46.22
CA ILE A 153 17.87 -13.84 45.53
C ILE A 153 17.79 -15.24 46.19
N VAL A 154 17.67 -16.29 45.39
CA VAL A 154 18.06 -17.65 45.80
C VAL A 154 18.82 -18.31 44.65
N ASP A 155 19.96 -18.88 45.04
CA ASP A 155 21.01 -19.50 44.24
C ASP A 155 20.58 -20.68 43.34
N ALA A 156 21.42 -20.90 42.33
CA ALA A 156 21.49 -22.05 41.44
C ALA A 156 21.66 -23.39 42.19
N PRO A 157 21.45 -24.54 41.50
CA PRO A 157 22.58 -25.12 40.77
C PRO A 157 22.24 -25.73 39.40
N SER A 158 23.14 -25.51 38.44
CA SER A 158 23.48 -26.46 37.36
C SER A 158 24.19 -27.67 37.99
N PRO A 159 24.14 -28.91 37.48
CA PRO A 159 24.42 -29.26 36.07
C PRO A 159 23.60 -30.46 35.53
N THR A 160 23.70 -30.74 34.22
CA THR A 160 24.07 -32.07 33.68
C THR A 160 24.07 -32.00 32.16
N SER A 161 25.28 -32.14 31.62
CA SER A 161 25.64 -32.38 30.23
C SER A 161 25.05 -33.69 29.71
N ILE A 162 24.35 -33.65 28.58
CA ILE A 162 24.12 -34.83 27.72
C ILE A 162 24.94 -34.62 26.43
N PRO A 163 25.72 -35.62 25.97
CA PRO A 163 26.56 -35.53 24.77
C PRO A 163 25.73 -35.42 23.47
N PRO A 164 26.32 -34.90 22.38
CA PRO A 164 25.63 -34.71 21.12
C PRO A 164 25.51 -36.04 20.36
N GLU A 165 24.28 -36.40 19.99
CA GLU A 165 24.00 -37.49 19.06
C GLU A 165 24.01 -36.91 17.64
N GLU A 166 24.97 -37.36 16.85
CA GLU A 166 25.21 -36.99 15.45
C GLU A 166 24.42 -37.95 14.55
N PRO A 167 23.48 -37.47 13.71
CA PRO A 167 23.02 -38.25 12.57
C PRO A 167 23.70 -37.76 11.28
N THR A 168 24.54 -38.65 10.80
CA THR A 168 25.12 -38.79 9.47
C THR A 168 24.16 -38.48 8.31
N ALA A 169 24.70 -37.72 7.34
CA ALA A 169 24.39 -37.69 5.90
C ALA A 169 23.00 -37.23 5.41
N THR A 170 23.00 -36.18 4.58
CA THR A 170 22.80 -36.29 3.12
C THR A 170 23.10 -34.92 2.48
N VAL A 171 24.13 -34.87 1.62
CA VAL A 171 24.39 -33.71 0.75
C VAL A 171 23.34 -33.71 -0.35
N ALA A 172 22.32 -32.86 -0.21
CA ALA A 172 21.34 -32.60 -1.25
C ALA A 172 21.89 -31.56 -2.24
N THR A 173 21.86 -31.94 -3.51
CA THR A 173 22.11 -31.13 -4.70
C THR A 173 21.37 -29.79 -4.65
N ALA A 174 22.11 -28.69 -4.76
CA ALA A 174 21.55 -27.34 -4.87
C ALA A 174 20.88 -27.16 -6.25
N VAL A 175 19.55 -27.21 -6.26
CA VAL A 175 18.73 -26.68 -7.35
C VAL A 175 18.50 -25.19 -7.05
N ALA A 176 18.83 -24.32 -8.01
CA ALA A 176 18.62 -22.88 -7.89
C ALA A 176 17.11 -22.57 -7.68
N PRO A 177 16.74 -21.69 -6.74
CA PRO A 177 15.34 -21.42 -6.45
C PRO A 177 14.68 -20.67 -7.60
N GLU A 178 13.60 -21.25 -8.12
CA GLU A 178 12.63 -20.59 -8.99
C GLU A 178 11.85 -19.55 -8.15
N PRO A 179 11.57 -18.34 -8.68
CA PRO A 179 10.91 -17.30 -7.90
C PRO A 179 9.50 -17.73 -7.47
N PRO A 180 9.13 -17.51 -6.19
CA PRO A 180 7.87 -18.01 -5.67
C PRO A 180 6.59 -17.39 -6.25
N SER A 181 5.60 -18.24 -6.51
CA SER A 181 4.21 -17.88 -6.78
C SER A 181 3.47 -17.41 -5.53
N GLY A 182 2.52 -16.48 -5.69
CA GLY A 182 1.93 -15.54 -4.71
C GLY A 182 1.36 -15.99 -3.36
N ASP A 183 1.57 -17.22 -2.89
CA ASP A 183 1.27 -17.64 -1.50
C ASP A 183 2.50 -18.21 -0.77
N GLU A 184 3.63 -18.34 -1.47
CA GLU A 184 4.84 -18.86 -0.85
C GLU A 184 5.44 -17.81 0.09
N ARG A 185 5.68 -18.25 1.32
CA ARG A 185 6.28 -17.45 2.37
C ARG A 185 7.69 -17.93 2.61
N VAL A 186 8.64 -17.00 2.58
CA VAL A 186 10.05 -17.30 2.78
C VAL A 186 10.48 -16.81 4.15
N ALA A 187 11.28 -17.62 4.86
CA ALA A 187 11.80 -17.25 6.17
C ALA A 187 12.77 -16.07 6.07
N ALA A 188 12.67 -15.14 7.01
CA ALA A 188 13.54 -14.00 7.13
C ALA A 188 13.76 -13.61 8.60
N PHE A 189 14.89 -12.97 8.88
CA PHE A 189 15.22 -12.49 10.23
C PHE A 189 15.29 -10.97 10.28
N VAL A 190 14.57 -10.35 11.21
CA VAL A 190 14.55 -8.89 11.33
C VAL A 190 15.83 -8.38 12.01
N SER A 191 16.74 -7.83 11.20
CA SER A 191 18.05 -7.36 11.67
C SER A 191 17.99 -6.01 12.40
N SER A 192 17.18 -5.08 11.90
CA SER A 192 16.97 -3.74 12.44
C SER A 192 15.65 -3.12 11.95
N VAL A 193 15.10 -2.18 12.72
CA VAL A 193 13.92 -1.39 12.35
C VAL A 193 14.34 0.07 12.16
N THR A 194 14.09 0.60 10.97
CA THR A 194 14.44 1.97 10.60
C THR A 194 13.32 2.91 11.01
N ASP A 195 12.11 2.68 10.49
CA ASP A 195 10.90 3.40 10.85
C ASP A 195 9.69 2.43 10.92
N GLY A 196 8.49 2.93 11.17
CA GLY A 196 7.27 2.14 11.34
C GLY A 196 7.00 1.16 10.19
N ASP A 197 7.17 1.60 8.95
CA ASP A 197 6.93 0.81 7.73
C ASP A 197 8.21 0.33 7.01
N THR A 198 9.39 0.65 7.55
CA THR A 198 10.68 0.39 6.91
C THR A 198 11.60 -0.40 7.85
N VAL A 199 11.92 -1.63 7.46
CA VAL A 199 12.76 -2.55 8.23
C VAL A 199 13.90 -3.12 7.39
N ARG A 200 14.91 -3.71 8.03
CA ARG A 200 15.96 -4.47 7.34
C ARG A 200 15.91 -5.93 7.75
N LEU A 201 15.74 -6.82 6.78
CA LEU A 201 15.64 -8.25 7.00
C LEU A 201 16.87 -8.96 6.43
N ASN A 202 17.37 -9.97 7.13
CA ASN A 202 18.25 -10.96 6.53
C ASN A 202 17.36 -11.98 5.81
N TYR A 203 17.47 -11.98 4.48
CA TYR A 203 16.74 -12.82 3.55
C TYR A 203 17.76 -13.43 2.59
N GLU A 204 17.76 -14.76 2.44
CA GLU A 204 18.72 -15.50 1.61
C GLU A 204 20.19 -15.15 1.93
N GLY A 205 20.51 -14.96 3.21
CA GLY A 205 21.86 -14.65 3.67
C GLY A 205 22.30 -13.20 3.43
N THR A 206 21.44 -12.35 2.85
CA THR A 206 21.75 -10.94 2.57
C THR A 206 20.81 -10.02 3.34
N VAL A 207 21.34 -8.92 3.87
CA VAL A 207 20.49 -7.92 4.53
C VAL A 207 19.86 -6.97 3.51
N GLN A 208 18.55 -7.07 3.35
CA GLN A 208 17.73 -6.28 2.42
C GLN A 208 16.97 -5.20 3.18
N SER A 209 16.83 -4.02 2.56
CA SER A 209 15.91 -2.98 3.04
C SER A 209 14.52 -3.26 2.51
N ILE A 210 13.51 -3.15 3.37
CA ILE A 210 12.12 -3.50 3.08
C ILE A 210 11.26 -2.25 3.16
N ARG A 211 10.33 -2.11 2.20
CA ARG A 211 9.15 -1.25 2.30
C ARG A 211 7.93 -2.16 2.36
N MET A 212 7.18 -2.07 3.45
CA MET A 212 5.95 -2.84 3.62
C MET A 212 4.89 -2.37 2.61
N ILE A 213 4.25 -3.32 1.92
CA ILE A 213 3.17 -3.04 0.97
C ILE A 213 1.92 -2.58 1.72
N GLY A 214 1.20 -1.60 1.16
CA GLY A 214 -0.12 -1.18 1.62
C GLY A 214 -0.15 -0.29 2.86
N VAL A 215 1.00 0.05 3.43
CA VAL A 215 1.10 0.82 4.68
C VAL A 215 1.91 2.09 4.48
N ASP A 216 1.52 3.15 5.18
CA ASP A 216 2.31 4.37 5.33
C ASP A 216 2.26 4.85 6.78
N THR A 217 3.42 4.93 7.42
CA THR A 217 3.53 5.40 8.80
C THR A 217 3.90 6.88 8.85
N PRO A 218 3.47 7.64 9.88
CA PRO A 218 3.89 9.02 10.01
C PRO A 218 5.41 9.13 10.07
N GLU A 219 6.00 9.94 9.18
CA GLU A 219 7.45 10.00 8.94
C GLU A 219 8.22 10.59 10.14
N THR A 220 9.30 9.92 10.55
CA THR A 220 10.17 10.38 11.67
C THR A 220 11.60 10.72 11.28
N ARG A 221 12.07 10.32 10.09
CA ARG A 221 13.49 10.34 9.74
C ARG A 221 13.85 11.12 8.49
N ASP A 222 12.89 11.62 7.71
CA ASP A 222 13.20 12.50 6.58
C ASP A 222 13.69 13.87 7.09
N PRO A 223 14.98 14.23 6.94
CA PRO A 223 15.51 15.51 7.44
C PRO A 223 14.91 16.73 6.72
N ARG A 224 14.18 16.53 5.62
CA ARG A 224 13.51 17.60 4.86
C ARG A 224 12.09 17.87 5.37
N LYS A 225 11.55 17.02 6.25
CA LYS A 225 10.17 17.11 6.74
C LYS A 225 10.16 17.24 8.27
N PRO A 226 9.18 17.94 8.86
CA PRO A 226 8.97 17.86 10.29
C PRO A 226 8.59 16.43 10.69
N VAL A 227 9.03 16.01 11.88
CA VAL A 227 8.57 14.75 12.48
C VAL A 227 7.06 14.79 12.57
N GLN A 228 6.40 13.81 11.97
CA GLN A 228 4.95 13.74 11.95
C GLN A 228 4.44 13.18 13.28
N CYS A 229 3.25 13.63 13.66
CA CYS A 229 2.61 13.11 14.86
C CYS A 229 2.43 11.60 14.77
N TYR A 230 2.65 10.91 15.88
CA TYR A 230 2.51 9.46 16.02
C TYR A 230 3.59 8.61 15.30
N GLY A 231 4.55 9.26 14.64
CA GLY A 231 5.62 8.53 13.95
C GLY A 231 6.53 7.80 14.93
N ALA A 232 6.89 8.42 16.05
CA ALA A 232 7.76 7.80 17.05
C ALA A 232 7.11 6.56 17.68
N GLU A 233 5.80 6.63 17.92
CA GLU A 233 4.94 5.57 18.42
C GLU A 233 4.86 4.42 17.42
N ALA A 234 4.65 4.71 16.12
CA ALA A 234 4.67 3.70 15.06
C ALA A 234 6.04 3.00 14.95
N SER A 235 7.11 3.79 14.94
CA SER A 235 8.49 3.30 14.98
C SER A 235 8.77 2.38 16.17
N ARG A 236 8.24 2.73 17.35
CA ARG A 236 8.38 1.94 18.57
C ARG A 236 7.58 0.64 18.50
N PHE A 237 6.33 0.70 18.07
CA PHE A 237 5.47 -0.48 17.92
C PHE A 237 6.09 -1.51 16.97
N THR A 238 6.62 -1.07 15.83
CA THR A 238 7.34 -1.95 14.90
C THR A 238 8.59 -2.54 15.53
N LYS A 239 9.35 -1.79 16.34
CA LYS A 239 10.51 -2.33 17.07
C LYS A 239 10.09 -3.39 18.08
N GLU A 240 9.06 -3.13 18.87
CA GLU A 240 8.59 -4.05 19.91
C GLU A 240 8.15 -5.40 19.32
N ILE A 241 7.49 -5.37 18.17
CA ILE A 241 6.96 -6.60 17.55
C ILE A 241 7.97 -7.29 16.64
N LEU A 242 8.76 -6.55 15.84
CA LEU A 242 9.59 -7.16 14.80
C LEU A 242 11.06 -7.28 15.17
N LEU A 243 11.63 -6.43 16.02
CA LEU A 243 13.08 -6.39 16.20
C LEU A 243 13.62 -7.74 16.71
N LYS A 244 14.62 -8.27 16.01
CA LYS A 244 15.24 -9.59 16.29
C LYS A 244 14.26 -10.77 16.26
N GLN A 245 13.14 -10.65 15.56
CA GLN A 245 12.22 -11.76 15.34
C GLN A 245 12.52 -12.54 14.05
N ASN A 246 12.21 -13.83 14.09
CA ASN A 246 12.05 -14.64 12.89
C ASN A 246 10.64 -14.43 12.37
N VAL A 247 10.54 -14.04 11.10
CA VAL A 247 9.28 -13.79 10.40
C VAL A 247 9.27 -14.57 9.10
N THR A 248 8.13 -14.60 8.44
CA THR A 248 8.09 -14.99 7.03
C THR A 248 7.63 -13.82 6.19
N ILE A 249 8.11 -13.73 4.96
CA ILE A 249 7.74 -12.69 4.01
C ILE A 249 7.09 -13.28 2.77
N SER A 250 6.15 -12.56 2.17
CA SER A 250 5.61 -12.89 0.85
C SER A 250 5.60 -11.67 -0.06
N PHE A 251 5.77 -11.93 -1.35
CA PHE A 251 5.67 -10.91 -2.39
C PHE A 251 4.24 -10.80 -2.89
N ASP A 252 3.93 -9.68 -3.53
CA ASP A 252 2.65 -9.47 -4.19
C ASP A 252 2.85 -9.41 -5.70
N GLU A 253 2.21 -10.32 -6.45
CA GLU A 253 2.32 -10.37 -7.91
C GLU A 253 1.70 -9.16 -8.62
N THR A 254 0.79 -8.45 -7.95
CA THR A 254 0.20 -7.19 -8.46
C THR A 254 1.16 -6.01 -8.34
N GLN A 255 2.24 -6.16 -7.55
CA GLN A 255 3.20 -5.10 -7.27
C GLN A 255 4.56 -5.41 -7.89
N GLY A 256 5.41 -4.39 -8.01
CA GLY A 256 6.82 -4.60 -8.33
C GLY A 256 7.54 -5.32 -7.17
N ILE A 257 8.65 -6.00 -7.48
CA ILE A 257 9.51 -6.63 -6.44
C ILE A 257 10.22 -5.56 -5.61
N ARG A 258 10.57 -4.42 -6.23
CA ARG A 258 11.28 -3.31 -5.60
C ARG A 258 10.66 -1.96 -5.95
N ASP A 259 10.83 -1.00 -5.07
CA ASP A 259 10.47 0.39 -5.33
C ASP A 259 11.60 1.19 -6.03
N LYS A 260 11.35 2.47 -6.29
CA LYS A 260 12.32 3.39 -6.93
C LYS A 260 13.58 3.66 -6.10
N TYR A 261 13.60 3.24 -4.84
CA TYR A 261 14.73 3.38 -3.91
C TYR A 261 15.43 2.04 -3.67
N ASP A 262 15.14 1.02 -4.49
CA ASP A 262 15.71 -0.33 -4.41
C ASP A 262 15.34 -1.08 -3.11
N ARG A 263 14.25 -0.71 -2.43
CA ARG A 263 13.71 -1.46 -1.28
C ARG A 263 12.81 -2.59 -1.78
N LEU A 264 12.93 -3.77 -1.17
CA LEU A 264 12.01 -4.88 -1.46
C LEU A 264 10.61 -4.56 -0.96
N LEU A 265 9.61 -4.85 -1.78
CA LEU A 265 8.20 -4.69 -1.48
C LEU A 265 7.62 -6.04 -1.04
N VAL A 266 7.25 -6.14 0.23
CA VAL A 266 6.78 -7.41 0.82
C VAL A 266 5.67 -7.21 1.86
N TYR A 267 4.95 -8.29 2.11
CA TYR A 267 4.18 -8.52 3.33
C TYR A 267 5.03 -9.22 4.38
N ILE A 268 4.86 -8.86 5.65
CA ILE A 268 5.54 -9.50 6.78
C ILE A 268 4.52 -10.28 7.61
N TRP A 269 4.75 -11.57 7.78
CA TRP A 269 3.92 -12.48 8.57
C TRP A 269 4.63 -12.86 9.86
N LEU A 270 3.92 -12.67 10.97
CA LEU A 270 4.37 -13.05 12.30
C LEU A 270 4.28 -14.58 12.50
N PRO A 271 5.02 -15.14 13.48
CA PRO A 271 4.96 -16.57 13.79
C PRO A 271 3.57 -17.10 14.13
N ASP A 272 2.69 -16.24 14.66
CA ASP A 272 1.29 -16.56 14.99
C ASP A 272 0.35 -16.49 13.78
N GLY A 273 0.89 -16.23 12.58
CA GLY A 273 0.14 -16.16 11.33
C GLY A 273 -0.49 -14.80 11.03
N ARG A 274 -0.37 -13.82 11.92
CA ARG A 274 -0.89 -12.46 11.66
C ARG A 274 -0.05 -11.73 10.62
N LEU A 275 -0.73 -10.96 9.78
CA LEU A 275 -0.11 -10.04 8.81
C LEU A 275 0.26 -8.74 9.52
N PHE A 276 1.55 -8.49 9.70
CA PHE A 276 2.04 -7.33 10.44
C PHE A 276 1.67 -5.99 9.77
N ASN A 277 1.66 -5.96 8.43
CA ASN A 277 1.21 -4.78 7.67
C ASN A 277 -0.21 -4.36 8.06
N GLN A 278 -1.14 -5.32 8.12
CA GLN A 278 -2.52 -5.07 8.54
C GLN A 278 -2.59 -4.69 10.02
N LEU A 279 -1.79 -5.35 10.87
CA LEU A 279 -1.74 -5.07 12.31
C LEU A 279 -1.34 -3.62 12.62
N LEU A 280 -0.39 -3.06 11.86
CA LEU A 280 0.00 -1.65 11.98
C LEU A 280 -1.20 -0.71 11.75
N ILE A 281 -2.00 -1.00 10.72
CA ILE A 281 -3.18 -0.20 10.38
C ILE A 281 -4.26 -0.39 11.43
N SER A 282 -4.57 -1.64 11.80
CA SER A 282 -5.66 -1.96 12.73
C SER A 282 -5.45 -1.34 14.11
N GLU A 283 -4.20 -1.26 14.57
CA GLU A 283 -3.85 -0.64 15.85
C GLU A 283 -3.68 0.90 15.74
N GLY A 284 -3.88 1.48 14.56
CA GLY A 284 -3.83 2.92 14.33
C GLY A 284 -2.41 3.50 14.37
N TYR A 285 -1.40 2.74 13.94
CA TYR A 285 -0.02 3.23 13.78
C TYR A 285 0.34 3.62 12.34
N ALA A 286 -0.47 3.20 11.37
CA ALA A 286 -0.27 3.48 9.95
C ALA A 286 -1.59 3.85 9.27
N PHE A 287 -1.46 4.53 8.14
CA PHE A 287 -2.53 4.71 7.17
C PHE A 287 -2.50 3.57 6.15
N GLU A 288 -3.65 3.30 5.55
CA GLU A 288 -3.69 2.55 4.29
C GLU A 288 -3.00 3.36 3.19
N TYR A 289 -2.18 2.68 2.38
CA TYR A 289 -1.45 3.33 1.30
C TYR A 289 -1.46 2.53 0.00
N THR A 290 -2.23 3.03 -0.95
CA THR A 290 -2.21 2.58 -2.34
C THR A 290 -1.37 3.56 -3.18
N TYR A 291 -0.30 3.06 -3.80
CA TYR A 291 0.56 3.89 -4.66
C TYR A 291 -0.05 4.13 -6.05
N ASN A 292 -0.11 3.08 -6.87
CA ASN A 292 -0.61 3.15 -8.26
C ASN A 292 -1.74 2.15 -8.49
N ASP A 293 -1.44 0.87 -8.29
CA ASP A 293 -2.34 -0.24 -8.56
C ASP A 293 -2.82 -0.88 -7.26
N PRO A 294 -4.06 -1.40 -7.20
CA PRO A 294 -4.54 -2.19 -6.07
C PRO A 294 -3.60 -3.36 -5.78
N TYR A 295 -3.36 -3.60 -4.49
CA TYR A 295 -2.60 -4.74 -3.99
C TYR A 295 -3.53 -5.81 -3.40
N THR A 296 -3.01 -7.01 -3.18
CA THR A 296 -3.78 -8.21 -2.82
C THR A 296 -4.69 -8.01 -1.61
N TYR A 297 -4.23 -7.31 -0.57
CA TYR A 297 -4.97 -7.11 0.70
C TYR A 297 -5.58 -5.70 0.85
N GLN A 298 -5.77 -4.97 -0.25
CA GLN A 298 -6.20 -3.57 -0.20
C GLN A 298 -7.55 -3.40 0.51
N ALA A 299 -8.53 -4.25 0.20
CA ALA A 299 -9.86 -4.15 0.80
C ALA A 299 -9.82 -4.35 2.31
N GLU A 300 -9.01 -5.31 2.78
CA GLU A 300 -8.80 -5.64 4.17
C GLU A 300 -8.09 -4.51 4.93
N PHE A 301 -7.15 -3.82 4.28
CA PHE A 301 -6.40 -2.72 4.88
C PHE A 301 -7.26 -1.46 4.98
N ILE A 302 -8.07 -1.15 3.95
CA ILE A 302 -9.07 -0.09 3.99
C ILE A 302 -10.08 -0.35 5.12
N ALA A 303 -10.55 -1.60 5.25
CA ALA A 303 -11.46 -1.97 6.32
C ALA A 303 -10.81 -1.82 7.71
N ALA A 304 -9.56 -2.26 7.87
CA ALA A 304 -8.80 -2.11 9.11
C ALA A 304 -8.59 -0.65 9.50
N GLU A 305 -8.32 0.24 8.53
CA GLU A 305 -8.16 1.68 8.80
C GLU A 305 -9.49 2.29 9.28
N ASN A 306 -10.60 1.97 8.62
CA ASN A 306 -11.92 2.45 9.01
C ASN A 306 -12.32 1.97 10.42
N ASP A 307 -12.00 0.72 10.75
CA ASP A 307 -12.22 0.17 12.08
C ASP A 307 -11.32 0.87 13.13
N ALA A 308 -10.04 1.07 12.84
CA ALA A 308 -9.12 1.82 13.72
C ALA A 308 -9.59 3.26 13.97
N ARG A 309 -10.10 3.93 12.93
CA ARG A 309 -10.67 5.29 13.01
C ARG A 309 -11.93 5.32 13.88
N THR A 310 -12.85 4.38 13.66
CA THR A 310 -14.12 4.30 14.41
C THR A 310 -13.87 3.95 15.88
N ALA A 311 -12.93 3.05 16.13
CA ALA A 311 -12.50 2.66 17.47
C ALA A 311 -11.55 3.68 18.12
N GLN A 312 -11.21 4.78 17.44
CA GLN A 312 -10.32 5.83 17.94
C GLN A 312 -8.98 5.29 18.45
N ARG A 313 -8.41 4.31 17.74
CA ARG A 313 -7.12 3.68 18.09
C ARG A 313 -5.94 4.49 17.60
N GLY A 314 -4.86 4.48 18.38
CA GLY A 314 -3.59 5.08 18.04
C GLY A 314 -3.68 6.54 17.57
N LEU A 315 -3.23 6.80 16.34
CA LEU A 315 -3.24 8.13 15.74
C LEU A 315 -4.65 8.72 15.55
N TRP A 316 -5.70 7.88 15.60
CA TRP A 316 -7.10 8.29 15.49
C TRP A 316 -7.73 8.69 16.83
N ALA A 317 -7.02 8.49 17.95
CA ALA A 317 -7.55 8.88 19.26
C ALA A 317 -7.69 10.40 19.38
N PRO A 318 -8.74 10.95 20.01
CA PRO A 318 -8.89 12.40 20.22
C PRO A 318 -7.74 13.04 21.00
N THR A 319 -7.05 12.25 21.83
CA THR A 319 -5.89 12.67 22.61
C THR A 319 -4.57 12.58 21.82
N SER A 320 -4.59 11.91 20.66
CA SER A 320 -3.47 11.83 19.74
C SER A 320 -3.57 12.93 18.69
N CYS A 321 -2.44 13.49 18.27
CA CYS A 321 -2.35 14.39 17.11
C CYS A 321 -3.32 15.57 17.08
N ASN A 322 -3.70 16.08 18.26
CA ASN A 322 -4.73 17.14 18.41
C ASN A 322 -6.06 16.79 17.72
N GLY A 323 -6.39 15.49 17.61
CA GLY A 323 -7.58 15.00 16.92
C GLY A 323 -7.50 15.04 15.38
N VAL A 324 -6.35 15.35 14.80
CA VAL A 324 -6.17 15.44 13.34
C VAL A 324 -5.16 14.37 12.89
N ALA A 325 -5.69 13.28 12.36
CA ALA A 325 -4.92 12.30 11.62
C ALA A 325 -4.84 12.74 10.15
N SER A 326 -3.63 12.97 9.62
CA SER A 326 -3.43 13.34 8.22
C SER A 326 -2.43 12.40 7.55
N PRO A 327 -2.83 11.68 6.48
CA PRO A 327 -1.92 10.86 5.71
C PRO A 327 -0.95 11.72 4.91
N VAL A 328 0.20 11.15 4.53
CA VAL A 328 1.09 11.79 3.57
C VAL A 328 0.45 11.74 2.20
N THR A 329 0.15 12.89 1.60
CA THR A 329 -0.26 12.92 0.20
C THR A 329 0.92 12.45 -0.65
N PRO A 330 0.78 11.36 -1.45
CA PRO A 330 1.85 10.93 -2.33
C PRO A 330 2.22 12.08 -3.25
N THR A 331 3.48 12.52 -3.19
CA THR A 331 4.01 13.49 -4.16
C THR A 331 4.24 12.73 -5.46
N PRO A 332 3.60 13.11 -6.57
CA PRO A 332 3.72 12.43 -7.86
C PRO A 332 5.16 12.41 -8.38
#